data_AF-A0A2E3PZ33-F1
#
_entry.id   AF-A0A2E3PZ33-F1
#
_cell.length_a   1.000
_cell.length_b   1.000
_cell.length_c   1.000
_cell.angle_alpha   90.00
_cell.angle_beta   90.00
_cell.angle_gamma   90.00
#
_symmetry.space_group_name_H-M   'P 1'
#
loop_
_entity.id
_entity.type
_entity.pdbx_description
1 polymer ?
#
loop_
_entity_poly.entity_id
_entity_poly.type
_entity_poly.pdbx_seq_one_letter_code
_entity_poly.pdbx_strand_id
1 'polypeptide(L)'
;MNDPVALLAANAPALNLVDFIKPVLFAIPLLVYLRVISSSIEKDMRYFNHNVALWNSIFLVTACLALAAGLFIPLFLAGFPAMLAILVIPLLAYWKYRNDNVENESQKFQLGAAAMSDRMAARKQKAAQRSASAVLLDSSRTELTVPEEEDPRRPIHLAMEDLLLPGLTARSTRMEVAVTAKGGSVAQMVDGVRYKREPLGKELAASIIDYLKQAAGLDVDERRKKQRGRCGLRIQDDARSYTLDLTTSGSSQGIMLRIDIDRDAQLEREFDELGFEPEQLKILEQTADGAQRKGIVLVAAAPGQGLTSMLTTLLKRHDAYTCNIKTLERDVQRSVEGVDHSEWDPSNPDLDFPTQLRSIIRRGPDIVMVSDLQDPATGVQAAAVGTDGPLVYVGIQTKDGIPGAITEWFRAVGDMKEAAKPLVGVICGRTMRKLCPECRVPYTPSAEQAKKLGIKDPSSVQLYRQSGRVQVKNKIEECPLCRGTGFFGTLGVFEVMPVDRDSRRMLSGGDLKGAYTHARRSLGMMLMQEAALRKVSRGETSLEEVARVLSPEKTSRPTATSTPAAG
;
A
#
# COMPACT_ATOMS: atom_id res chain seq x y z
N MET A 1 65.73 -84.56 12.03
CA MET A 1 66.37 -83.70 11.02
C MET A 1 65.27 -82.84 10.45
N ASN A 2 65.18 -81.62 10.97
CA ASN A 2 64.14 -80.65 10.62
C ASN A 2 64.53 -79.97 9.32
N ASP A 3 63.59 -79.94 8.38
CA ASP A 3 63.71 -79.27 7.09
C ASP A 3 63.80 -77.74 7.33
N PRO A 4 64.92 -77.08 7.01
CA PRO A 4 65.15 -75.66 7.33
C PRO A 4 64.26 -74.68 6.55
N VAL A 5 63.46 -75.19 5.60
CA VAL A 5 62.54 -74.38 4.80
C VAL A 5 61.20 -74.14 5.51
N ALA A 6 60.79 -75.03 6.43
CA ALA A 6 59.50 -74.91 7.13
C ALA A 6 59.54 -73.89 8.30
N LEU A 7 60.71 -73.59 8.85
CA LEU A 7 60.87 -72.64 9.96
C LEU A 7 60.93 -71.16 9.52
N LEU A 8 61.18 -70.88 8.23
CA LEU A 8 61.10 -69.54 7.66
C LEU A 8 59.67 -69.15 7.26
N ALA A 9 58.76 -70.12 7.11
CA ALA A 9 57.36 -69.88 6.75
C ALA A 9 56.45 -69.52 7.95
N ALA A 10 56.92 -69.73 9.19
CA ALA A 10 56.09 -69.56 10.39
C ALA A 10 56.23 -68.20 11.10
N ASN A 11 57.15 -67.32 10.66
CA ASN A 11 57.41 -66.02 11.31
C ASN A 11 57.43 -64.81 10.34
N ALA A 12 56.85 -64.93 9.16
CA ALA A 12 56.65 -63.77 8.28
C ALA A 12 55.19 -63.30 8.36
N PRO A 13 54.84 -62.31 9.22
CA PRO A 13 53.64 -61.52 8.96
C PRO A 13 53.88 -60.79 7.63
N ALA A 14 53.28 -61.31 6.57
CA ALA A 14 53.28 -60.69 5.26
C ALA A 14 52.64 -59.30 5.36
N LEU A 15 53.49 -58.28 5.43
CA LEU A 15 53.40 -57.01 4.71
C LEU A 15 52.00 -56.36 4.64
N ASN A 16 51.52 -55.81 5.75
CA ASN A 16 50.87 -54.49 5.74
C ASN A 16 51.95 -53.43 6.03
N LEU A 17 52.97 -53.38 5.17
CA LEU A 17 54.19 -52.58 5.40
C LEU A 17 54.06 -51.11 4.96
N VAL A 18 52.89 -50.73 4.42
CA VAL A 18 52.56 -49.32 4.12
C VAL A 18 51.14 -49.05 4.59
N ASP A 19 51.03 -48.31 5.69
CA ASP A 19 49.77 -47.76 6.19
C ASP A 19 49.34 -46.60 5.28
N PHE A 20 48.56 -46.88 4.24
CA PHE A 20 48.10 -45.92 3.22
C PHE A 20 47.37 -44.70 3.81
N ILE A 21 46.86 -44.81 5.03
CA ILE A 21 46.14 -43.74 5.72
C ILE A 21 47.11 -42.61 6.11
N LYS A 22 48.35 -42.93 6.52
CA LYS A 22 49.30 -41.92 7.01
C LYS A 22 49.73 -40.92 5.91
N PRO A 23 50.12 -41.33 4.69
CA PRO A 23 50.39 -40.41 3.59
C PRO A 23 49.19 -39.53 3.22
N VAL A 24 47.97 -40.08 3.24
CA VAL A 24 46.74 -39.32 2.99
C VAL A 24 46.52 -38.27 4.07
N LEU A 25 46.72 -38.62 5.34
CA LEU A 25 46.63 -37.69 6.46
C LEU A 25 47.68 -36.57 6.39
N PHE A 26 48.89 -36.83 5.89
CA PHE A 26 49.88 -35.76 5.64
C PHE A 26 49.54 -34.89 4.42
N ALA A 27 48.94 -35.45 3.37
CA ALA A 27 48.59 -34.72 2.16
C ALA A 27 47.44 -33.71 2.38
N ILE A 28 46.45 -34.04 3.22
CA ILE A 28 45.28 -33.17 3.45
C ILE A 28 45.67 -31.77 3.98
N PRO A 29 46.45 -31.62 5.08
CA PRO A 29 46.88 -30.32 5.56
C PRO A 29 47.68 -29.52 4.54
N LEU A 30 48.52 -30.20 3.75
CA LEU A 30 49.34 -29.55 2.72
C LEU A 30 48.47 -28.97 1.59
N LEU A 31 47.47 -29.73 1.13
CA LEU A 31 46.52 -29.26 0.12
C LEU A 31 45.66 -28.10 0.62
N VAL A 32 45.21 -28.17 1.87
CA VAL A 32 44.47 -27.07 2.52
C VAL A 32 45.35 -25.82 2.62
N TYR A 33 46.60 -25.98 3.05
CA TYR A 33 47.57 -24.90 3.16
C TYR A 33 47.84 -24.19 1.83
N LEU A 34 48.13 -24.97 0.77
CA LEU A 34 48.35 -24.43 -0.58
C LEU A 34 47.09 -23.73 -1.12
N ARG A 35 45.90 -24.28 -0.85
CA ARG A 35 44.63 -23.66 -1.25
C ARG A 35 44.42 -22.31 -0.55
N VAL A 36 44.67 -22.23 0.75
CA VAL A 36 44.52 -20.98 1.53
C VAL A 36 45.47 -19.89 1.01
N ILE A 37 46.72 -20.25 0.70
CA ILE A 37 47.70 -19.32 0.13
C ILE A 37 47.21 -18.78 -1.22
N SER A 38 46.84 -19.66 -2.15
CA SER A 38 46.43 -19.26 -3.50
C SER A 38 45.08 -18.51 -3.52
N SER A 39 44.10 -18.93 -2.73
CA SER A 39 42.75 -18.36 -2.81
C SER A 39 42.60 -17.05 -2.07
N SER A 40 43.30 -16.91 -0.93
CA SER A 40 43.05 -15.85 0.05
C SER A 40 44.27 -14.96 0.25
N ILE A 41 45.42 -15.54 0.61
CA ILE A 41 46.60 -14.77 1.04
C ILE A 41 47.27 -14.06 -0.14
N GLU A 42 47.44 -14.74 -1.27
CA GLU A 42 48.06 -14.15 -2.45
C GLU A 42 47.23 -12.98 -3.02
N LYS A 43 45.89 -13.13 -3.03
CA LYS A 43 44.98 -12.05 -3.44
C LYS A 43 45.06 -10.86 -2.49
N ASP A 44 45.14 -11.12 -1.19
CA ASP A 44 45.27 -10.12 -0.14
C ASP A 44 46.62 -9.37 -0.23
N MET A 45 47.73 -10.09 -0.46
CA MET A 45 49.05 -9.48 -0.70
C MET A 45 49.05 -8.55 -1.91
N ARG A 46 48.43 -8.97 -3.02
CA ARG A 46 48.31 -8.14 -4.23
C ARG A 46 47.43 -6.92 -3.98
N TYR A 47 46.36 -7.06 -3.20
CA TYR A 47 45.48 -5.95 -2.84
C TYR A 47 46.18 -4.87 -2.01
N PHE A 48 46.99 -5.28 -1.02
CA PHE A 48 47.75 -4.37 -0.15
C PHE A 48 49.17 -4.06 -0.65
N ASN A 49 49.48 -4.43 -1.90
CA ASN A 49 50.79 -4.23 -2.54
C ASN A 49 52.00 -4.71 -1.70
N HIS A 50 51.81 -5.82 -0.98
CA HIS A 50 52.89 -6.47 -0.22
C HIS A 50 53.82 -7.25 -1.15
N ASN A 51 55.04 -7.55 -0.69
CA ASN A 51 56.01 -8.29 -1.49
C ASN A 51 55.60 -9.77 -1.64
N VAL A 52 54.86 -10.05 -2.71
CA VAL A 52 54.33 -11.38 -3.04
C VAL A 52 55.43 -12.42 -3.20
N ALA A 53 56.55 -12.06 -3.84
CA ALA A 53 57.65 -12.99 -4.09
C ALA A 53 58.30 -13.46 -2.78
N LEU A 54 58.54 -12.53 -1.85
CA LEU A 54 59.11 -12.83 -0.53
C LEU A 54 58.20 -13.77 0.26
N TRP A 55 56.91 -13.44 0.41
CA TRP A 55 55.99 -14.27 1.19
C TRP A 55 55.71 -15.63 0.57
N ASN A 56 55.56 -15.71 -0.76
CA ASN A 56 55.40 -17.00 -1.45
C ASN A 56 56.63 -17.90 -1.26
N SER A 57 57.84 -17.34 -1.26
CA SER A 57 59.05 -18.12 -0.96
C SER A 57 59.06 -18.66 0.48
N ILE A 58 58.65 -17.85 1.47
CA ILE A 58 58.51 -18.28 2.87
C ILE A 58 57.49 -19.44 2.97
N PHE A 59 56.34 -19.31 2.33
CA PHE A 59 55.31 -20.34 2.36
C PHE A 59 55.72 -21.65 1.68
N LEU A 60 56.47 -21.56 0.57
CA LEU A 60 56.98 -22.72 -0.14
C LEU A 60 58.06 -23.45 0.66
N VAL A 61 59.01 -22.70 1.25
CA VAL A 61 60.08 -23.27 2.08
C VAL A 61 59.49 -23.97 3.31
N THR A 62 58.52 -23.34 3.97
CA THR A 62 57.84 -23.93 5.14
C THR A 62 57.00 -25.15 4.76
N ALA A 63 56.37 -25.19 3.59
CA ALA A 63 55.68 -26.38 3.08
C ALA A 63 56.65 -27.57 2.88
N CYS A 64 57.82 -27.32 2.30
CA CYS A 64 58.86 -28.33 2.14
C CYS A 64 59.40 -28.83 3.50
N LEU A 65 59.62 -27.92 4.45
CA LEU A 65 60.05 -28.28 5.81
C LEU A 65 58.97 -29.07 6.56
N ALA A 66 57.70 -28.72 6.40
CA ALA A 66 56.58 -29.42 7.02
C ALA A 66 56.46 -30.85 6.46
N LEU A 67 56.62 -31.02 5.14
CA LEU A 67 56.65 -32.34 4.50
C LEU A 67 57.84 -33.18 4.96
N ALA A 68 59.03 -32.57 5.09
CA ALA A 68 60.20 -33.23 5.65
C ALA A 68 59.96 -33.66 7.12
N ALA A 69 59.37 -32.79 7.95
CA ALA A 69 59.03 -33.13 9.34
C ALA A 69 58.01 -34.27 9.42
N GLY A 70 56.99 -34.28 8.56
CA GLY A 70 56.00 -35.37 8.51
C GLY A 70 56.59 -36.72 8.08
N LEU A 71 57.59 -36.71 7.18
CA LEU A 71 58.19 -37.94 6.63
C LEU A 71 59.36 -38.49 7.45
N PHE A 72 60.22 -37.62 7.99
CA PHE A 72 61.47 -38.03 8.66
C PHE A 72 61.35 -38.20 10.18
N ILE A 73 60.25 -37.74 10.79
CA ILE A 73 59.98 -38.01 12.21
C ILE A 73 59.29 -39.38 12.31
N PRO A 74 59.96 -40.42 12.85
CA PRO A 74 59.47 -41.81 12.80
C PRO A 74 58.20 -42.06 13.63
N LEU A 75 57.88 -41.16 14.56
CA LEU A 75 56.69 -41.20 15.39
C LEU A 75 55.59 -40.32 14.78
N PHE A 76 54.54 -40.94 14.21
CA PHE A 76 53.40 -40.22 13.63
C PHE A 76 52.77 -39.20 14.61
N LEU A 77 52.63 -39.59 15.89
CA LEU A 77 52.12 -38.73 16.97
C LEU A 77 52.98 -37.50 17.26
N ALA A 78 54.25 -37.48 16.83
CA ALA A 78 55.14 -36.33 16.95
C ALA A 78 55.31 -35.59 15.62
N GLY A 79 55.44 -36.32 14.51
CA GLY A 79 55.66 -35.77 13.16
C GLY A 79 54.46 -35.01 12.62
N PHE A 80 53.24 -35.50 12.85
CA PHE A 80 52.03 -34.85 12.36
C PHE A 80 51.74 -33.50 13.07
N PRO A 81 51.81 -33.39 14.41
CA PRO A 81 51.72 -32.08 15.06
C PRO A 81 52.86 -31.13 14.69
N ALA A 82 54.09 -31.63 14.52
CA ALA A 82 55.22 -30.81 14.08
C ALA A 82 55.00 -30.24 12.66
N MET A 83 54.52 -31.06 11.73
CA MET A 83 54.12 -30.63 10.39
C MET A 83 53.06 -29.52 10.45
N LEU A 84 52.00 -29.71 11.23
CA LEU A 84 50.95 -28.71 11.39
C LEU A 84 51.48 -27.40 11.98
N ALA A 85 52.34 -27.45 13.00
CA ALA A 85 52.96 -26.27 13.59
C ALA A 85 53.79 -25.48 12.56
N ILE A 86 54.61 -26.18 11.76
CA ILE A 86 55.44 -25.57 10.71
C ILE A 86 54.58 -24.90 9.64
N LEU A 87 53.42 -25.47 9.29
CA LEU A 87 52.48 -24.86 8.33
C LEU A 87 51.75 -23.65 8.94
N VAL A 88 51.42 -23.65 10.23
CA VAL A 88 50.64 -22.57 10.85
C VAL A 88 51.49 -21.33 11.15
N ILE A 89 52.75 -21.48 11.56
CA ILE A 89 53.66 -20.38 11.91
C ILE A 89 53.74 -19.27 10.83
N PRO A 90 54.00 -19.57 9.54
CA PRO A 90 54.11 -18.53 8.52
C PRO A 90 52.77 -17.83 8.24
N LEU A 91 51.64 -18.52 8.42
CA LEU A 91 50.30 -17.91 8.30
C LEU A 91 50.08 -16.86 9.39
N LEU A 92 50.46 -17.18 10.63
CA LEU A 92 50.40 -16.24 11.76
C LEU A 92 51.38 -15.07 11.59
N ALA A 93 52.58 -15.34 11.08
CA ALA A 93 53.57 -14.31 10.80
C ALA A 93 53.10 -13.34 9.71
N TYR A 94 52.54 -13.85 8.61
CA TYR A 94 51.93 -13.01 7.57
C TYR A 94 50.78 -12.19 8.12
N TRP A 95 49.93 -12.82 8.93
CA TRP A 95 48.78 -12.14 9.51
C TRP A 95 49.19 -10.97 10.43
N LYS A 96 50.21 -11.17 11.29
CA LYS A 96 50.78 -10.08 12.09
C LYS A 96 51.36 -8.97 11.22
N TYR A 97 52.19 -9.34 10.24
CA TYR A 97 52.79 -8.40 9.29
C TYR A 97 51.73 -7.56 8.54
N ARG A 98 50.65 -8.19 8.10
CA ARG A 98 49.53 -7.52 7.44
C ARG A 98 48.85 -6.53 8.38
N ASN A 99 48.50 -6.95 9.60
CA ASN A 99 47.81 -6.08 10.56
C ASN A 99 48.66 -4.85 10.96
N ASP A 100 49.98 -4.98 10.96
CA ASP A 100 50.91 -3.88 11.24
C ASP A 100 51.01 -2.89 10.06
N ASN A 101 50.72 -3.33 8.82
CA ASN A 101 50.85 -2.51 7.60
C ASN A 101 49.50 -2.05 6.98
N VAL A 102 48.36 -2.33 7.62
CA VAL A 102 47.03 -1.89 7.16
C VAL A 102 46.54 -0.71 8.02
N GLU A 103 46.36 0.46 7.40
CA GLU A 103 45.94 1.70 8.06
C GLU A 103 44.48 1.67 8.54
N ASN A 104 43.58 1.01 7.80
CA ASN A 104 42.15 0.93 8.14
C ASN A 104 41.87 -0.10 9.25
N GLU A 105 41.38 0.38 10.39
CA GLU A 105 41.09 -0.45 11.57
C GLU A 105 40.01 -1.52 11.31
N SER A 106 39.06 -1.24 10.41
CA SER A 106 38.01 -2.19 9.98
C SER A 106 38.50 -3.32 9.08
N GLN A 107 39.71 -3.20 8.51
CA GLN A 107 40.31 -4.19 7.60
C GLN A 107 41.37 -5.06 8.31
N LYS A 108 41.73 -4.73 9.55
CA LYS A 108 42.59 -5.57 10.39
C LYS A 108 41.87 -6.87 10.72
N PHE A 109 42.54 -7.99 10.52
CA PHE A 109 42.00 -9.29 10.92
C PHE A 109 42.00 -9.35 12.46
N GLN A 110 40.82 -9.30 13.06
CA GLN A 110 40.64 -9.48 14.49
C GLN A 110 40.32 -10.95 14.78
N LEU A 111 41.11 -11.59 15.63
CA LEU A 111 40.85 -12.95 16.12
C LEU A 111 40.23 -12.83 17.50
N GLY A 112 39.05 -12.21 17.51
CA GLY A 112 38.18 -12.11 18.67
C GLY A 112 36.86 -12.79 18.36
N ALA A 113 36.27 -13.44 19.37
CA ALA A 113 34.91 -14.00 19.27
C ALA A 113 33.91 -12.96 18.72
N ALA A 114 34.15 -11.67 18.96
CA ALA A 114 33.38 -10.53 18.46
C ALA A 114 33.35 -10.42 16.91
N ALA A 115 34.48 -10.51 16.21
CA ALA A 115 34.50 -10.39 14.75
C ALA A 115 33.87 -11.61 14.04
N MET A 116 33.91 -12.78 14.69
CA MET A 116 33.22 -13.98 14.23
C MET A 116 31.71 -13.89 14.50
N SER A 117 31.30 -13.36 15.66
CA SER A 117 29.89 -13.11 15.98
C SER A 117 29.30 -12.06 15.05
N ASP A 118 30.01 -10.98 14.72
CA ASP A 118 29.52 -9.94 13.82
C ASP A 118 29.33 -10.46 12.39
N ARG A 119 30.26 -11.29 11.90
CA ARG A 119 30.11 -11.97 10.60
C ARG A 119 28.99 -13.01 10.60
N MET A 120 28.77 -13.70 11.72
CA MET A 120 27.65 -14.63 11.85
C MET A 120 26.32 -13.90 11.95
N ALA A 121 26.24 -12.79 12.70
CA ALA A 121 25.07 -11.92 12.80
C ALA A 121 24.74 -11.34 11.42
N ALA A 122 25.71 -10.77 10.69
CA ALA A 122 25.49 -10.28 9.33
C ALA A 122 25.04 -11.38 8.35
N ARG A 123 25.46 -12.63 8.55
CA ARG A 123 24.98 -13.78 7.76
C ARG A 123 23.57 -14.20 8.17
N LYS A 124 23.27 -14.28 9.45
CA LYS A 124 21.92 -14.56 9.99
C LYS A 124 20.92 -13.51 9.53
N GLN A 125 21.28 -12.23 9.63
CA GLN A 125 20.47 -11.11 9.16
C GLN A 125 20.21 -11.16 7.65
N LYS A 126 21.22 -11.48 6.83
CA LYS A 126 21.03 -11.71 5.38
C LYS A 126 20.14 -12.92 5.08
N ALA A 127 20.22 -13.99 5.88
CA ALA A 127 19.34 -15.14 5.75
C ALA A 127 17.89 -14.80 6.16
N ALA A 128 17.71 -14.07 7.26
CA ALA A 128 16.41 -13.60 7.74
C ALA A 128 15.74 -12.62 6.78
N GLN A 129 16.53 -11.75 6.12
CA GLN A 129 16.04 -10.91 5.03
C GLN A 129 15.60 -11.73 3.83
N ARG A 130 16.35 -12.78 3.43
CA ARG A 130 15.96 -13.66 2.31
C ARG A 130 14.77 -14.56 2.59
N SER A 131 14.47 -14.82 3.87
CA SER A 131 13.32 -15.64 4.27
C SER A 131 12.05 -14.81 4.54
N ALA A 132 12.17 -13.48 4.62
CA ALA A 132 11.01 -12.60 4.79
C ALA A 132 10.28 -12.41 3.47
N SER A 133 8.97 -12.59 3.49
CA SER A 133 8.12 -12.40 2.32
C SER A 133 7.87 -10.91 2.06
N ALA A 134 7.87 -10.09 3.11
CA ALA A 134 7.65 -8.65 3.05
C ALA A 134 8.69 -7.86 3.84
N VAL A 135 9.33 -6.90 3.16
CA VAL A 135 10.33 -5.99 3.76
C VAL A 135 9.74 -4.59 3.83
N LEU A 136 9.70 -4.01 5.03
CA LEU A 136 9.30 -2.62 5.22
C LEU A 136 10.43 -1.68 4.78
N LEU A 137 10.04 -0.54 4.22
CA LEU A 137 10.91 0.54 3.82
C LEU A 137 10.56 1.75 4.69
N ASP A 138 11.57 2.39 5.26
CA ASP A 138 11.39 3.66 5.98
C ASP A 138 10.98 4.78 5.00
N SER A 139 10.55 5.91 5.53
CA SER A 139 10.31 7.19 4.86
C SER A 139 11.39 7.59 3.84
N SER A 140 12.66 7.24 4.11
CA SER A 140 13.79 7.48 3.19
C SER A 140 13.97 6.40 2.11
N ARG A 141 13.02 5.47 1.98
CA ARG A 141 13.07 4.26 1.13
C ARG A 141 14.23 3.30 1.43
N THR A 142 14.81 3.41 2.62
CA THR A 142 15.82 2.46 3.11
C THR A 142 15.13 1.22 3.66
N GLU A 143 15.63 0.04 3.30
CA GLU A 143 15.12 -1.24 3.82
C GLU A 143 15.34 -1.35 5.32
N LEU A 144 14.25 -1.54 6.06
CA LEU A 144 14.32 -1.82 7.48
C LEU A 144 14.88 -3.23 7.69
N THR A 145 15.75 -3.37 8.69
CA THR A 145 16.33 -4.66 9.03
C THR A 145 15.25 -5.57 9.59
N VAL A 146 15.01 -6.68 8.89
CA VAL A 146 14.10 -7.73 9.37
C VAL A 146 14.67 -8.33 10.65
N PRO A 147 13.86 -8.49 11.72
CA PRO A 147 14.31 -9.13 12.96
C PRO A 147 14.85 -10.55 12.71
N GLU A 148 15.93 -10.90 13.41
CA GLU A 148 16.52 -12.25 13.37
C GLU A 148 15.61 -13.29 14.02
N GLU A 149 15.82 -14.59 13.75
CA GLU A 149 14.98 -15.67 14.31
C GLU A 149 14.97 -15.71 15.84
N GLU A 150 16.05 -15.27 16.48
CA GLU A 150 16.21 -15.23 17.94
C GLU A 150 15.62 -13.96 18.58
N ASP A 151 15.20 -12.96 17.78
CA ASP A 151 14.64 -11.69 18.27
C ASP A 151 13.16 -11.85 18.65
N PRO A 152 12.71 -11.40 19.84
CA PRO A 152 11.29 -11.38 20.23
C PRO A 152 10.38 -10.60 19.26
N ARG A 153 10.94 -9.78 18.36
CA ARG A 153 10.20 -9.05 17.31
C ARG A 153 9.87 -9.92 16.09
N ARG A 154 10.50 -11.07 15.90
CA ARG A 154 10.25 -11.94 14.73
C ARG A 154 8.80 -12.45 14.66
N PRO A 155 8.18 -12.95 15.74
CA PRO A 155 6.78 -13.35 15.71
C PRO A 155 5.84 -12.18 15.37
N ILE A 156 6.17 -10.96 15.79
CA ILE A 156 5.39 -9.75 15.48
C ILE A 156 5.49 -9.43 13.99
N HIS A 157 6.69 -9.55 13.42
CA HIS A 157 6.91 -9.38 11.98
C HIS A 157 6.12 -10.41 11.15
N LEU A 158 6.15 -11.69 11.54
CA LEU A 158 5.36 -12.74 10.88
C LEU A 158 3.85 -12.46 10.97
N ALA A 159 3.37 -12.06 12.16
CA ALA A 159 1.96 -11.69 12.33
C ALA A 159 1.56 -10.46 11.49
N MET A 160 2.49 -9.53 11.28
CA MET A 160 2.29 -8.42 10.36
C MET A 160 2.24 -8.89 8.90
N GLU A 161 3.08 -9.84 8.49
CA GLU A 161 3.01 -10.46 7.15
C GLU A 161 1.67 -11.17 6.94
N ASP A 162 1.23 -11.99 7.90
CA ASP A 162 -0.07 -12.69 7.88
C ASP A 162 -1.28 -11.73 7.84
N LEU A 163 -1.10 -10.54 8.41
CA LEU A 163 -2.08 -9.47 8.30
C LEU A 163 -2.06 -8.85 6.90
N LEU A 164 -0.91 -8.30 6.46
CA LEU A 164 -0.80 -7.46 5.28
C LEU A 164 -0.89 -8.26 3.98
N LEU A 165 -0.20 -9.39 3.84
CA LEU A 165 -0.11 -10.12 2.57
C LEU A 165 -1.48 -10.63 2.08
N PRO A 166 -2.35 -11.22 2.92
CA PRO A 166 -3.69 -11.58 2.48
C PRO A 166 -4.56 -10.36 2.15
N GLY A 167 -4.33 -9.22 2.82
CA GLY A 167 -5.02 -7.97 2.50
C GLY A 167 -4.62 -7.39 1.15
N LEU A 168 -3.32 -7.41 0.84
CA LEU A 168 -2.76 -6.94 -0.43
C LEU A 168 -3.17 -7.83 -1.60
N THR A 169 -3.09 -9.15 -1.43
CA THR A 169 -3.56 -10.11 -2.43
C THR A 169 -5.07 -10.03 -2.67
N ALA A 170 -5.86 -9.65 -1.65
CA ALA A 170 -7.27 -9.34 -1.79
C ALA A 170 -7.56 -7.94 -2.40
N ARG A 171 -6.53 -7.16 -2.74
CA ARG A 171 -6.61 -5.77 -3.24
C ARG A 171 -7.30 -4.83 -2.26
N SER A 172 -7.00 -4.97 -0.97
CA SER A 172 -7.55 -4.08 0.02
C SER A 172 -7.04 -2.65 -0.21
N THR A 173 -7.96 -1.69 -0.22
CA THR A 173 -7.63 -0.27 -0.35
C THR A 173 -7.28 0.36 1.00
N ARG A 174 -7.81 -0.22 2.08
CA ARG A 174 -7.62 0.22 3.46
C ARG A 174 -7.70 -0.95 4.42
N MET A 175 -6.77 -1.01 5.35
CA MET A 175 -6.83 -1.92 6.49
C MET A 175 -6.93 -1.13 7.79
N GLU A 176 -7.66 -1.67 8.76
CA GLU A 176 -7.85 -1.07 10.07
C GLU A 176 -7.55 -2.13 11.14
N VAL A 177 -6.63 -1.79 12.03
CA VAL A 177 -6.29 -2.59 13.21
C VAL A 177 -6.65 -1.74 14.42
N ALA A 178 -7.60 -2.19 15.22
CA ALA A 178 -8.01 -1.47 16.43
C ALA A 178 -7.88 -2.35 17.65
N VAL A 179 -7.23 -1.82 18.68
CA VAL A 179 -7.20 -2.42 20.02
C VAL A 179 -8.39 -1.88 20.79
N THR A 180 -9.31 -2.77 21.16
CA THR A 180 -10.51 -2.43 21.94
C THR A 180 -10.46 -3.11 23.31
N ALA A 181 -11.36 -2.71 24.22
CA ALA A 181 -11.52 -3.39 25.51
C ALA A 181 -11.83 -4.89 25.36
N LYS A 182 -12.48 -5.30 24.26
CA LYS A 182 -12.87 -6.69 23.98
C LYS A 182 -11.81 -7.51 23.24
N GLY A 183 -10.72 -6.88 22.78
CA GLY A 183 -9.66 -7.54 21.99
C GLY A 183 -9.20 -6.72 20.79
N GLY A 184 -8.32 -7.30 19.97
CA GLY A 184 -7.87 -6.71 18.70
C GLY A 184 -8.87 -7.00 17.59
N SER A 185 -9.44 -5.96 16.98
CA SER A 185 -10.32 -6.08 15.81
C SER A 185 -9.57 -5.70 14.55
N VAL A 186 -9.71 -6.51 13.50
CA VAL A 186 -9.13 -6.26 12.19
C VAL A 186 -10.26 -6.15 11.16
N ALA A 187 -10.23 -5.09 10.38
CA ALA A 187 -11.11 -4.92 9.23
C ALA A 187 -10.31 -4.52 8.01
N GLN A 188 -10.78 -4.91 6.84
CA GLN A 188 -10.21 -4.50 5.56
C GLN A 188 -11.32 -4.01 4.65
N MET A 189 -10.99 -3.04 3.80
CA MET A 189 -11.89 -2.51 2.78
C MET A 189 -11.45 -3.03 1.42
N VAL A 190 -12.34 -3.73 0.73
CA VAL A 190 -12.10 -4.26 -0.62
C VAL A 190 -13.20 -3.71 -1.53
N ASP A 191 -12.81 -3.05 -2.62
CA ASP A 191 -13.72 -2.41 -3.57
C ASP A 191 -14.82 -1.54 -2.89
N GLY A 192 -14.46 -0.83 -1.81
CA GLY A 192 -15.36 0.06 -1.06
C GLY A 192 -16.28 -0.61 -0.03
N VAL A 193 -16.19 -1.93 0.16
CA VAL A 193 -16.96 -2.66 1.17
C VAL A 193 -16.05 -3.13 2.31
N ARG A 194 -16.51 -2.96 3.55
CA ARG A 194 -15.77 -3.37 4.76
C ARG A 194 -16.02 -4.85 5.07
N TYR A 195 -14.94 -5.63 5.14
CA TYR A 195 -14.91 -7.03 5.55
C TYR A 195 -14.19 -7.14 6.89
N LYS A 196 -14.81 -7.86 7.83
CA LYS A 196 -14.16 -8.19 9.12
C LYS A 196 -13.24 -9.39 8.90
N ARG A 197 -12.02 -9.32 9.44
CA ARG A 197 -11.10 -10.45 9.50
C ARG A 197 -11.13 -11.09 10.88
N GLU A 198 -10.43 -12.20 11.02
CA GLU A 198 -10.23 -12.84 12.31
C GLU A 198 -9.64 -11.85 13.31
N PRO A 199 -10.20 -11.78 14.53
CA PRO A 199 -9.70 -10.88 15.56
C PRO A 199 -8.32 -11.34 16.02
N LEU A 200 -7.49 -10.37 16.39
CA LEU A 200 -6.16 -10.61 16.95
C LEU A 200 -6.20 -10.51 18.47
N GLY A 201 -5.27 -11.18 19.14
CA GLY A 201 -5.00 -10.96 20.55
C GLY A 201 -4.68 -9.49 20.83
N LYS A 202 -5.12 -8.97 21.98
CA LYS A 202 -4.96 -7.54 22.34
C LYS A 202 -3.49 -7.11 22.31
N GLU A 203 -2.61 -7.93 22.86
CA GLU A 203 -1.16 -7.69 22.92
C GLU A 203 -0.54 -7.71 21.53
N LEU A 204 -0.85 -8.73 20.72
CA LEU A 204 -0.35 -8.85 19.35
C LEU A 204 -0.79 -7.67 18.47
N ALA A 205 -2.04 -7.24 18.57
CA ALA A 205 -2.54 -6.07 17.84
C ALA A 205 -1.80 -4.78 18.26
N ALA A 206 -1.54 -4.59 19.55
CA ALA A 206 -0.76 -3.45 20.02
C ALA A 206 0.69 -3.49 19.49
N SER A 207 1.33 -4.67 19.55
CA SER A 207 2.69 -4.86 19.04
C SER A 207 2.82 -4.62 17.53
N ILE A 208 1.83 -5.03 16.73
CA ILE A 208 1.79 -4.74 15.28
C ILE A 208 1.69 -3.23 15.04
N ILE A 209 0.88 -2.52 15.82
CA ILE A 209 0.74 -1.06 15.70
C ILE A 209 2.06 -0.37 16.03
N ASP A 210 2.73 -0.78 17.11
CA ASP A 210 4.02 -0.22 17.52
C ASP A 210 5.11 -0.50 16.47
N TYR A 211 5.13 -1.71 15.90
CA TYR A 211 6.06 -2.09 14.84
C TYR A 211 5.87 -1.26 13.56
N LEU A 212 4.62 -1.05 13.13
CA LEU A 212 4.31 -0.23 11.96
C LEU A 212 4.56 1.27 12.21
N LYS A 213 4.32 1.76 13.43
CA LYS A 213 4.70 3.12 13.84
C LYS A 213 6.20 3.34 13.71
N GLN A 214 7.00 2.41 14.25
CA GLN A 214 8.45 2.47 14.14
C GLN A 214 8.90 2.52 12.68
N ALA A 215 8.28 1.72 11.81
CA ALA A 215 8.60 1.68 10.39
C ALA A 215 8.25 2.97 9.62
N ALA A 216 7.28 3.75 10.11
CA ALA A 216 6.88 5.03 9.52
C ALA A 216 7.47 6.25 10.23
N GLY A 217 8.44 6.05 11.15
CA GLY A 217 9.07 7.13 11.91
C GLY A 217 8.14 7.84 12.90
N LEU A 218 7.07 7.17 13.35
CA LEU A 218 6.09 7.69 14.30
C LEU A 218 6.50 7.43 15.75
N ASP A 219 6.00 8.27 16.66
CA ASP A 219 6.23 8.10 18.09
C ASP A 219 5.41 6.91 18.63
N VAL A 220 6.11 5.92 19.16
CA VAL A 220 5.55 4.68 19.73
C VAL A 220 4.90 4.94 21.09
N ASP A 221 5.47 5.85 21.90
CA ASP A 221 5.00 6.16 23.24
C ASP A 221 3.72 7.00 23.21
N GLU A 222 3.57 7.86 22.20
CA GLU A 222 2.36 8.67 22.02
C GLU A 222 1.19 7.84 21.44
N ARG A 223 0.24 7.48 22.30
CA ARG A 223 -0.94 6.65 21.97
C ARG A 223 -2.26 7.41 21.91
N ARG A 224 -2.29 8.69 22.29
CA ARG A 224 -3.51 9.50 22.40
C ARG A 224 -3.71 10.40 21.19
N LYS A 225 -2.65 11.09 20.76
CA LYS A 225 -2.71 12.04 19.64
C LYS A 225 -2.79 11.33 18.29
N LYS A 226 -3.46 11.97 17.33
CA LYS A 226 -3.47 11.54 15.94
C LYS A 226 -2.07 11.76 15.35
N GLN A 227 -1.47 10.72 14.78
CA GLN A 227 -0.21 10.83 14.03
C GLN A 227 -0.39 10.26 12.61
N ARG A 228 0.38 10.78 11.67
CA ARG A 228 0.38 10.35 10.27
C ARG A 228 1.81 10.14 9.81
N GLY A 229 2.06 9.04 9.13
CA GLY A 229 3.37 8.69 8.60
C GLY A 229 3.22 7.86 7.34
N ARG A 230 4.31 7.74 6.58
CA ARG A 230 4.35 6.97 5.34
C ARG A 230 5.52 5.99 5.42
N CYS A 231 5.27 4.74 5.08
CA CYS A 231 6.30 3.73 4.91
C CYS A 231 6.08 2.97 3.61
N GLY A 232 7.14 2.40 3.05
CA GLY A 232 7.02 1.49 1.91
C GLY A 232 6.95 0.04 2.36
N LEU A 233 6.42 -0.82 1.51
CA LEU A 233 6.40 -2.26 1.72
C LEU A 233 6.78 -2.93 0.41
N ARG A 234 7.83 -3.75 0.42
CA ARG A 234 8.28 -4.50 -0.76
C ARG A 234 8.08 -5.98 -0.54
N ILE A 235 7.35 -6.61 -1.44
CA ILE A 235 7.15 -8.07 -1.45
C ILE A 235 8.28 -8.70 -2.26
N GLN A 236 9.00 -9.67 -1.69
CA GLN A 236 10.12 -10.31 -2.37
C GLN A 236 9.69 -11.12 -3.59
N ASP A 237 8.55 -11.80 -3.51
CA ASP A 237 8.08 -12.72 -4.56
C ASP A 237 7.52 -12.02 -5.81
N ASP A 238 6.92 -10.82 -5.67
CA ASP A 238 6.20 -10.13 -6.77
C ASP A 238 6.96 -8.90 -7.29
N ALA A 239 8.14 -8.58 -6.75
CA ALA A 239 8.91 -7.34 -7.03
C ALA A 239 8.13 -6.02 -6.90
N ARG A 240 6.86 -6.06 -6.48
CA ARG A 240 5.98 -4.91 -6.30
C ARG A 240 6.29 -4.23 -4.98
N SER A 241 6.42 -2.91 -5.05
CA SER A 241 6.48 -2.02 -3.90
C SER A 241 5.14 -1.34 -3.71
N TYR A 242 4.63 -1.38 -2.49
CA TYR A 242 3.45 -0.68 -2.04
C TYR A 242 3.86 0.51 -1.17
N THR A 243 3.07 1.57 -1.22
CA THR A 243 3.17 2.71 -0.29
C THR A 243 2.06 2.59 0.74
N LEU A 244 2.41 2.61 2.01
CA LEU A 244 1.49 2.53 3.13
C LEU A 244 1.41 3.91 3.81
N ASP A 245 0.25 4.54 3.76
CA ASP A 245 -0.06 5.74 4.55
C ASP A 245 -0.70 5.31 5.87
N LEU A 246 0.03 5.49 6.96
CA LEU A 246 -0.38 5.12 8.30
C LEU A 246 -1.01 6.31 9.01
N THR A 247 -2.22 6.13 9.53
CA THR A 247 -2.85 7.07 10.45
C THR A 247 -3.16 6.35 11.76
N THR A 248 -2.54 6.79 12.84
CA THR A 248 -2.87 6.31 14.19
C THR A 248 -3.77 7.31 14.89
N SER A 249 -4.75 6.84 15.65
CA SER A 249 -5.58 7.67 16.53
C SER A 249 -5.86 6.96 17.85
N GLY A 250 -5.74 7.70 18.95
CA GLY A 250 -6.14 7.24 20.26
C GLY A 250 -7.63 7.45 20.50
N SER A 251 -8.27 6.49 21.16
CA SER A 251 -9.63 6.59 21.68
C SER A 251 -9.69 6.15 23.15
N SER A 252 -10.81 6.42 23.83
CA SER A 252 -11.04 5.93 25.20
C SER A 252 -11.05 4.40 25.31
N GLN A 253 -11.28 3.70 24.19
CA GLN A 253 -11.35 2.24 24.12
C GLN A 253 -10.01 1.58 23.72
N GLY A 254 -9.01 2.38 23.34
CA GLY A 254 -7.70 1.94 22.88
C GLY A 254 -7.22 2.67 21.62
N ILE A 255 -6.19 2.12 20.97
CA ILE A 255 -5.53 2.71 19.78
C ILE A 255 -6.09 2.09 18.49
N MET A 256 -6.27 2.91 17.46
CA MET A 256 -6.64 2.48 16.12
C MET A 256 -5.54 2.89 15.14
N LEU A 257 -5.09 1.92 14.34
CA LEU A 257 -4.22 2.13 13.20
C LEU A 257 -5.03 1.90 11.92
N ARG A 258 -5.06 2.92 11.07
CA ARG A 258 -5.55 2.86 9.71
C ARG A 258 -4.35 2.83 8.76
N ILE A 259 -4.39 1.92 7.80
CA ILE A 259 -3.38 1.71 6.77
C ILE A 259 -4.09 1.91 5.43
N ASP A 260 -3.81 3.01 4.72
CA ASP A 260 -4.24 3.16 3.33
C ASP A 260 -3.11 2.68 2.41
N ILE A 261 -3.45 1.84 1.43
CA ILE A 261 -2.48 1.15 0.56
C ILE A 261 -2.48 1.82 -0.81
N ASP A 262 -1.32 2.23 -1.33
CA ASP A 262 -1.17 2.87 -2.65
C ASP A 262 -2.19 3.98 -2.91
N ARG A 263 -2.33 4.87 -1.93
CA ARG A 263 -3.34 5.91 -1.93
C ARG A 263 -3.28 6.79 -3.18
N ASP A 264 -2.07 7.17 -3.59
CA ASP A 264 -1.85 8.03 -4.76
C ASP A 264 -2.35 7.34 -6.05
N ALA A 265 -2.06 6.04 -6.21
CA ALA A 265 -2.52 5.25 -7.35
C ALA A 265 -4.05 5.03 -7.33
N GLN A 266 -4.67 4.92 -6.14
CA GLN A 266 -6.14 4.84 -6.05
C GLN A 266 -6.85 6.13 -6.48
N LEU A 267 -6.22 7.28 -6.22
CA LEU A 267 -6.71 8.61 -6.63
C LEU A 267 -6.34 8.93 -8.09
N GLU A 268 -5.57 8.07 -8.75
CA GLU A 268 -5.26 8.16 -10.17
C GLU A 268 -6.34 7.51 -11.02
N ARG A 269 -7.29 8.36 -11.43
CA ARG A 269 -8.35 8.00 -12.37
C ARG A 269 -8.35 8.97 -13.53
N GLU A 270 -8.36 8.40 -14.72
CA GLU A 270 -8.65 9.15 -15.94
C GLU A 270 -10.13 9.54 -15.98
N PHE A 271 -10.40 10.69 -16.60
CA PHE A 271 -11.75 11.26 -16.66
C PHE A 271 -12.74 10.32 -17.34
N ASP A 272 -12.32 9.67 -18.42
CA ASP A 272 -13.15 8.74 -19.19
C ASP A 272 -13.44 7.44 -18.42
N GLU A 273 -12.58 7.07 -17.46
CA GLU A 273 -12.73 5.85 -16.67
C GLU A 273 -13.63 6.01 -15.44
N LEU A 274 -13.98 7.25 -15.06
CA LEU A 274 -14.86 7.52 -13.92
C LEU A 274 -16.23 6.86 -14.08
N GLY A 275 -16.73 6.77 -15.31
CA GLY A 275 -18.00 6.12 -15.64
C GLY A 275 -19.18 7.08 -15.87
N PHE A 276 -18.93 8.32 -16.31
CA PHE A 276 -19.99 9.19 -16.83
C PHE A 276 -20.63 8.58 -18.09
N GLU A 277 -21.93 8.74 -18.24
CA GLU A 277 -22.63 8.38 -19.48
C GLU A 277 -22.43 9.47 -20.55
N PRO A 278 -22.50 9.15 -21.86
CA PRO A 278 -22.27 10.12 -22.93
C PRO A 278 -23.14 11.38 -22.85
N GLU A 279 -24.39 11.26 -22.40
CA GLU A 279 -25.29 12.40 -22.21
C GLU A 279 -24.86 13.31 -21.05
N GLN A 280 -24.26 12.73 -20.01
CA GLN A 280 -23.71 13.46 -18.87
C GLN A 280 -22.42 14.17 -19.27
N LEU A 281 -21.57 13.52 -20.07
CA LEU A 281 -20.35 14.11 -20.61
C LEU A 281 -20.63 15.38 -21.42
N LYS A 282 -21.67 15.37 -22.27
CA LYS A 282 -22.11 16.56 -23.03
C LYS A 282 -22.49 17.74 -22.15
N ILE A 283 -23.12 17.47 -21.01
CA ILE A 283 -23.45 18.53 -20.03
C ILE A 283 -22.17 19.07 -19.40
N LEU A 284 -21.22 18.19 -19.09
CA LEU A 284 -19.95 18.59 -18.51
C LEU A 284 -19.03 19.29 -19.52
N GLU A 285 -19.09 18.98 -20.82
CA GLU A 285 -18.34 19.68 -21.90
C GLU A 285 -18.55 21.19 -21.85
N GLN A 286 -19.79 21.61 -21.64
CA GLN A 286 -20.14 23.02 -21.48
C GLN A 286 -19.38 23.69 -20.31
N THR A 287 -19.10 22.95 -19.22
CA THR A 287 -18.32 23.50 -18.09
C THR A 287 -16.80 23.52 -18.33
N ALA A 288 -16.30 22.79 -19.33
CA ALA A 288 -14.88 22.74 -19.67
C ALA A 288 -14.49 23.80 -20.71
N ASP A 289 -15.44 24.22 -21.55
CA ASP A 289 -15.25 25.22 -22.59
C ASP A 289 -14.87 26.60 -22.01
N GLY A 290 -13.79 27.19 -22.52
CA GLY A 290 -13.22 28.43 -21.97
C GLY A 290 -14.17 29.63 -21.90
N ALA A 291 -15.15 29.74 -22.82
CA ALA A 291 -16.15 30.80 -22.79
C ALA A 291 -17.23 30.60 -21.72
N GLN A 292 -17.45 29.35 -21.29
CA GLN A 292 -18.49 28.93 -20.35
C GLN A 292 -17.93 28.48 -18.99
N ARG A 293 -16.60 28.52 -18.83
CA ARG A 293 -15.86 28.22 -17.60
C ARG A 293 -16.02 29.31 -16.55
N LYS A 294 -17.25 29.46 -16.05
CA LYS A 294 -17.61 30.47 -15.04
C LYS A 294 -18.70 29.95 -14.12
N GLY A 295 -18.79 30.53 -12.93
CA GLY A 295 -19.82 30.18 -11.94
C GLY A 295 -19.46 28.96 -11.11
N ILE A 296 -20.46 28.34 -10.49
CA ILE A 296 -20.28 27.32 -9.45
C ILE A 296 -20.83 25.98 -9.92
N VAL A 297 -20.02 24.94 -9.75
CA VAL A 297 -20.40 23.54 -9.90
C VAL A 297 -20.28 22.84 -8.56
N LEU A 298 -21.40 22.38 -8.02
CA LEU A 298 -21.41 21.61 -6.79
C LEU A 298 -21.06 20.15 -7.14
N VAL A 299 -20.09 19.59 -6.42
CA VAL A 299 -19.67 18.19 -6.58
C VAL A 299 -19.96 17.47 -5.28
N ALA A 300 -20.88 16.53 -5.33
CA ALA A 300 -21.47 15.92 -4.16
C ALA A 300 -21.26 14.41 -4.14
N ALA A 301 -20.89 13.87 -2.98
CA ALA A 301 -20.83 12.44 -2.73
C ALA A 301 -21.00 12.16 -1.25
N ALA A 302 -21.48 10.96 -0.90
CA ALA A 302 -21.44 10.52 0.49
C ALA A 302 -20.00 10.20 0.92
N PRO A 303 -19.69 10.20 2.23
CA PRO A 303 -18.37 9.81 2.72
C PRO A 303 -17.93 8.44 2.16
N GLY A 304 -16.73 8.38 1.58
CA GLY A 304 -16.19 7.16 0.96
C GLY A 304 -16.72 6.84 -0.45
N GLN A 305 -17.55 7.70 -1.06
CA GLN A 305 -18.08 7.53 -2.42
C GLN A 305 -17.30 8.31 -3.50
N GLY A 306 -16.00 8.52 -3.28
CA GLY A 306 -15.11 9.06 -4.30
C GLY A 306 -15.14 10.58 -4.53
N LEU A 307 -15.58 11.39 -3.55
CA LEU A 307 -15.60 12.87 -3.68
C LEU A 307 -14.25 13.44 -4.12
N THR A 308 -13.18 13.08 -3.42
CA THR A 308 -11.82 13.54 -3.76
C THR A 308 -11.42 13.11 -5.17
N SER A 309 -11.65 11.84 -5.53
CA SER A 309 -11.36 11.34 -6.89
C SER A 309 -12.14 12.10 -7.97
N MET A 310 -13.43 12.37 -7.73
CA MET A 310 -14.24 13.17 -8.65
C MET A 310 -13.68 14.57 -8.84
N LEU A 311 -13.35 15.26 -7.73
CA LEU A 311 -12.81 16.61 -7.76
C LEU A 311 -11.46 16.67 -8.48
N THR A 312 -10.53 15.78 -8.14
CA THR A 312 -9.20 15.74 -8.77
C THR A 312 -9.29 15.42 -10.27
N THR A 313 -10.19 14.53 -10.66
CA THR A 313 -10.36 14.16 -12.07
C THR A 313 -11.12 15.24 -12.86
N LEU A 314 -12.04 15.98 -12.22
CA LEU A 314 -12.63 17.19 -12.80
C LEU A 314 -11.58 18.29 -13.01
N LEU A 315 -10.63 18.44 -12.08
CA LEU A 315 -9.51 19.38 -12.24
C LEU A 315 -8.58 18.97 -13.39
N LYS A 316 -8.19 17.70 -13.48
CA LYS A 316 -7.34 17.16 -14.55
C LYS A 316 -7.89 17.36 -15.95
N ARG A 317 -9.21 17.54 -16.08
CA ARG A 317 -9.84 17.83 -17.37
C ARG A 317 -9.46 19.20 -17.92
N HIS A 318 -9.10 20.13 -17.04
CA HIS A 318 -8.64 21.46 -17.43
C HIS A 318 -7.12 21.44 -17.57
N ASP A 319 -6.63 22.05 -18.63
CA ASP A 319 -5.21 22.12 -18.90
C ASP A 319 -4.54 23.15 -17.99
N ALA A 320 -3.73 22.66 -17.06
CA ALA A 320 -3.00 23.48 -16.08
C ALA A 320 -1.96 24.42 -16.72
N TYR A 321 -1.53 24.17 -17.96
CA TYR A 321 -0.61 25.07 -18.66
C TYR A 321 -1.30 26.27 -19.31
N THR A 322 -2.61 26.18 -19.53
CA THR A 322 -3.42 27.28 -20.10
C THR A 322 -4.31 27.96 -19.08
N CYS A 323 -4.47 27.37 -17.89
CA CYS A 323 -5.40 27.82 -16.86
C CYS A 323 -4.69 27.96 -15.51
N ASN A 324 -4.93 29.06 -14.80
CA ASN A 324 -4.49 29.21 -13.41
C ASN A 324 -5.47 28.49 -12.48
N ILE A 325 -5.10 27.28 -12.06
CA ILE A 325 -5.92 26.40 -11.21
C ILE A 325 -5.42 26.48 -9.76
N LYS A 326 -6.30 26.80 -8.82
CA LYS A 326 -5.99 26.86 -7.39
C LYS A 326 -6.95 26.00 -6.57
N THR A 327 -6.44 25.28 -5.58
CA THR A 327 -7.28 24.54 -4.63
C THR A 327 -7.15 25.11 -3.23
N LEU A 328 -8.22 24.99 -2.47
CA LEU A 328 -8.24 25.20 -1.02
C LEU A 328 -8.76 23.93 -0.36
N GLU A 329 -7.88 23.28 0.39
CA GLU A 329 -8.14 21.98 0.99
C GLU A 329 -7.73 21.99 2.45
N ARG A 330 -8.43 21.22 3.30
CA ARG A 330 -8.01 21.05 4.70
C ARG A 330 -6.89 20.03 4.88
N ASP A 331 -6.70 19.19 3.87
CA ASP A 331 -5.77 18.07 3.88
C ASP A 331 -5.58 17.64 2.42
N VAL A 332 -4.44 17.99 1.84
CA VAL A 332 -4.16 17.70 0.42
C VAL A 332 -3.89 16.21 0.30
N GLN A 333 -4.84 15.50 -0.30
CA GLN A 333 -4.75 14.03 -0.39
C GLN A 333 -3.86 13.55 -1.53
N ARG A 334 -3.74 14.36 -2.59
CA ARG A 334 -2.91 14.12 -3.77
C ARG A 334 -2.65 15.45 -4.46
N SER A 335 -1.41 15.69 -4.85
CA SER A 335 -1.06 16.80 -5.74
C SER A 335 -1.33 16.43 -7.21
N VAL A 336 -1.93 17.36 -7.94
CA VAL A 336 -2.07 17.30 -9.39
C VAL A 336 -1.00 18.20 -10.00
N GLU A 337 -0.32 17.71 -11.03
CA GLU A 337 0.72 18.48 -11.71
C GLU A 337 0.14 19.76 -12.32
N GLY A 338 0.85 20.89 -12.13
CA GLY A 338 0.44 22.20 -12.63
C GLY A 338 -0.67 22.90 -11.82
N VAL A 339 -1.21 22.25 -10.77
CA VAL A 339 -2.24 22.85 -9.91
C VAL A 339 -1.62 23.39 -8.62
N ASP A 340 -1.97 24.61 -8.24
CA ASP A 340 -1.54 25.21 -6.97
C ASP A 340 -2.43 24.73 -5.82
N HIS A 341 -1.98 23.73 -5.09
CA HIS A 341 -2.69 23.22 -3.92
C HIS A 341 -2.38 24.07 -2.67
N SER A 342 -3.41 24.68 -2.08
CA SER A 342 -3.29 25.38 -0.79
C SER A 342 -3.94 24.55 0.32
N GLU A 343 -3.11 24.08 1.25
CA GLU A 343 -3.58 23.44 2.48
C GLU A 343 -3.87 24.50 3.55
N TRP A 344 -5.01 24.36 4.23
CA TRP A 344 -5.36 25.20 5.37
C TRP A 344 -4.79 24.63 6.66
N ASP A 345 -3.96 25.41 7.35
CA ASP A 345 -3.42 25.05 8.66
C ASP A 345 -4.38 25.49 9.78
N PRO A 346 -5.00 24.55 10.52
CA PRO A 346 -5.89 24.86 11.63
C PRO A 346 -5.19 25.49 12.84
N SER A 347 -3.85 25.45 12.89
CA SER A 347 -3.05 25.96 14.01
C SER A 347 -2.82 27.46 13.93
N ASN A 348 -3.07 28.08 12.78
CA ASN A 348 -2.84 29.49 12.54
C ASN A 348 -4.13 30.31 12.81
N PRO A 349 -4.20 31.09 13.90
CA PRO A 349 -5.40 31.84 14.25
C PRO A 349 -5.65 33.06 13.34
N ASP A 350 -4.66 33.51 12.55
CA ASP A 350 -4.77 34.71 11.71
C ASP A 350 -5.37 34.42 10.32
N LEU A 351 -5.49 33.14 9.96
CA LEU A 351 -5.87 32.69 8.60
C LEU A 351 -7.05 31.70 8.65
N ASP A 352 -8.26 32.25 8.71
CA ASP A 352 -9.48 31.47 8.57
C ASP A 352 -9.68 30.93 7.15
N PHE A 353 -10.31 29.76 7.03
CA PHE A 353 -10.61 29.11 5.75
C PHE A 353 -11.36 30.01 4.76
N PRO A 354 -12.44 30.76 5.13
CA PRO A 354 -13.12 31.67 4.21
C PRO A 354 -12.23 32.85 3.77
N THR A 355 -11.36 33.35 4.66
CA THR A 355 -10.43 34.44 4.36
C THR A 355 -9.38 34.00 3.34
N GLN A 356 -8.87 32.78 3.48
CA GLN A 356 -7.97 32.17 2.50
C GLN A 356 -8.65 31.97 1.15
N LEU A 357 -9.91 31.50 1.14
CA LEU A 357 -10.70 31.37 -0.10
C LEU A 357 -10.88 32.72 -0.81
N ARG A 358 -11.26 33.76 -0.06
CA ARG A 358 -11.39 35.12 -0.60
C ARG A 358 -10.07 35.64 -1.19
N SER A 359 -8.96 35.37 -0.53
CA SER A 359 -7.62 35.72 -1.01
C SER A 359 -7.29 35.02 -2.32
N ILE A 360 -7.59 33.71 -2.42
CA ILE A 360 -7.41 32.91 -3.63
C ILE A 360 -8.24 33.48 -4.78
N ILE A 361 -9.54 33.73 -4.57
CA ILE A 361 -10.45 34.28 -5.59
C ILE A 361 -9.95 35.65 -6.09
N ARG A 362 -9.49 36.52 -5.18
CA ARG A 362 -9.01 37.87 -5.54
C ARG A 362 -7.75 37.86 -6.41
N ARG A 363 -6.95 36.78 -6.39
CA ARG A 363 -5.77 36.62 -7.25
C ARG A 363 -6.12 36.36 -8.72
N GLY A 364 -7.41 36.28 -9.06
CA GLY A 364 -7.88 36.04 -10.43
C GLY A 364 -7.47 34.67 -10.98
N PRO A 365 -7.71 33.56 -10.25
CA PRO A 365 -7.59 32.23 -10.84
C PRO A 365 -8.66 32.05 -11.91
N ASP A 366 -8.45 31.11 -12.84
CA ASP A 366 -9.47 30.70 -13.80
C ASP A 366 -10.41 29.67 -13.17
N ILE A 367 -9.83 28.78 -12.34
CA ILE A 367 -10.52 27.67 -11.70
C ILE A 367 -10.14 27.60 -10.23
N VAL A 368 -11.13 27.45 -9.37
CA VAL A 368 -10.96 27.23 -7.93
C VAL A 368 -11.62 25.93 -7.52
N MET A 369 -10.95 25.12 -6.69
CA MET A 369 -11.56 23.96 -6.05
C MET A 369 -11.58 24.15 -4.53
N VAL A 370 -12.74 23.93 -3.92
CA VAL A 370 -12.91 23.85 -2.47
C VAL A 370 -13.25 22.40 -2.12
N SER A 371 -12.39 21.72 -1.36
CA SER A 371 -12.51 20.27 -1.16
C SER A 371 -13.77 19.83 -0.40
N ASP A 372 -14.19 20.63 0.59
CA ASP A 372 -15.31 20.29 1.47
C ASP A 372 -15.93 21.55 2.09
N LEU A 373 -17.19 21.81 1.75
CA LEU A 373 -17.97 22.90 2.31
C LEU A 373 -18.56 22.48 3.66
N GLN A 374 -17.92 22.93 4.74
CA GLN A 374 -18.42 22.69 6.11
C GLN A 374 -18.98 23.95 6.76
N ASP A 375 -18.41 25.12 6.43
CA ASP A 375 -18.70 26.38 7.12
C ASP A 375 -19.62 27.28 6.27
N PRO A 376 -20.63 27.91 6.87
CA PRO A 376 -21.48 28.87 6.16
C PRO A 376 -20.69 30.06 5.58
N ALA A 377 -19.71 30.57 6.32
CA ALA A 377 -18.88 31.68 5.86
C ALA A 377 -18.13 31.36 4.56
N THR A 378 -17.71 30.11 4.35
CA THR A 378 -17.08 29.64 3.10
C THR A 378 -18.04 29.70 1.93
N GLY A 379 -19.31 29.32 2.15
CA GLY A 379 -20.37 29.38 1.14
C GLY A 379 -20.62 30.82 0.67
N VAL A 380 -20.69 31.77 1.61
CA VAL A 380 -20.87 33.19 1.30
C VAL A 380 -19.72 33.73 0.44
N GLN A 381 -18.46 33.40 0.77
CA GLN A 381 -17.31 33.84 -0.04
C GLN A 381 -17.28 33.19 -1.43
N ALA A 382 -17.66 31.91 -1.52
CA ALA A 382 -17.76 31.22 -2.82
C ALA A 382 -18.88 31.83 -3.69
N ALA A 383 -20.06 32.12 -3.13
CA ALA A 383 -21.18 32.71 -3.85
C ALA A 383 -20.87 34.13 -4.35
N ALA A 384 -20.04 34.89 -3.62
CA ALA A 384 -19.64 36.25 -3.98
C ALA A 384 -18.87 36.36 -5.31
N VAL A 385 -18.37 35.23 -5.85
CA VAL A 385 -17.74 35.14 -7.18
C VAL A 385 -18.70 35.57 -8.29
N GLY A 386 -20.00 35.33 -8.10
CA GLY A 386 -21.03 35.61 -9.10
C GLY A 386 -20.95 34.72 -10.34
N THR A 387 -21.75 35.05 -11.35
CA THR A 387 -21.87 34.26 -12.60
C THR A 387 -20.70 34.51 -13.55
N ASP A 388 -20.04 35.66 -13.47
CA ASP A 388 -18.99 36.09 -14.40
C ASP A 388 -17.56 35.81 -13.91
N GLY A 389 -17.42 35.37 -12.65
CA GLY A 389 -16.13 35.04 -12.04
C GLY A 389 -15.61 33.66 -12.44
N PRO A 390 -14.50 33.20 -11.83
CA PRO A 390 -13.93 31.88 -12.11
C PRO A 390 -14.92 30.73 -11.96
N LEU A 391 -14.59 29.61 -12.58
CA LEU A 391 -15.26 28.35 -12.31
C LEU A 391 -14.85 27.84 -10.93
N VAL A 392 -15.83 27.60 -10.05
CA VAL A 392 -15.59 27.10 -8.71
C VAL A 392 -16.23 25.72 -8.53
N TYR A 393 -15.40 24.70 -8.29
CA TYR A 393 -15.84 23.38 -7.85
C TYR A 393 -15.97 23.37 -6.33
N VAL A 394 -17.16 23.10 -5.82
CA VAL A 394 -17.43 23.04 -4.38
C VAL A 394 -17.77 21.60 -3.99
N GLY A 395 -16.88 20.95 -3.26
CA GLY A 395 -17.10 19.63 -2.69
C GLY A 395 -18.13 19.68 -1.56
N ILE A 396 -19.15 18.83 -1.62
CA ILE A 396 -20.19 18.71 -0.58
C ILE A 396 -20.36 17.24 -0.21
N GLN A 397 -20.28 16.94 1.09
CA GLN A 397 -20.56 15.61 1.59
C GLN A 397 -22.06 15.46 1.91
N THR A 398 -22.77 14.66 1.12
CA THR A 398 -24.21 14.41 1.35
C THR A 398 -24.63 13.02 0.88
N LYS A 399 -25.60 12.44 1.58
CA LYS A 399 -26.24 11.17 1.22
C LYS A 399 -27.48 11.36 0.34
N ASP A 400 -28.08 12.55 0.33
CA ASP A 400 -29.43 12.78 -0.22
C ASP A 400 -29.42 13.21 -1.70
N GLY A 401 -28.34 12.91 -2.42
CA GLY A 401 -28.22 13.19 -3.84
C GLY A 401 -28.15 14.69 -4.15
N ILE A 402 -28.63 15.06 -5.34
CA ILE A 402 -28.68 16.46 -5.80
C ILE A 402 -29.52 17.36 -4.87
N PRO A 403 -30.72 16.98 -4.39
CA PRO A 403 -31.49 17.79 -3.44
C PRO A 403 -30.74 18.09 -2.14
N GLY A 404 -30.03 17.09 -1.62
CA GLY A 404 -29.16 17.25 -0.46
C GLY A 404 -28.06 18.27 -0.71
N ALA A 405 -27.36 18.16 -1.85
CA ALA A 405 -26.26 19.06 -2.20
C ALA A 405 -26.71 20.53 -2.30
N ILE A 406 -27.86 20.78 -2.94
CA ILE A 406 -28.44 22.12 -3.06
C ILE A 406 -28.87 22.66 -1.69
N THR A 407 -29.44 21.79 -0.84
CA THR A 407 -29.87 22.19 0.51
C THR A 407 -28.69 22.56 1.40
N GLU A 408 -27.60 21.79 1.37
CA GLU A 408 -26.36 22.13 2.09
C GLU A 408 -25.74 23.43 1.55
N TRP A 409 -25.74 23.61 0.23
CA TRP A 409 -25.28 24.85 -0.40
C TRP A 409 -26.10 26.07 0.05
N PHE A 410 -27.43 25.97 0.05
CA PHE A 410 -28.31 27.05 0.51
C PHE A 410 -28.15 27.33 2.01
N ARG A 411 -27.96 26.29 2.82
CA ARG A 411 -27.67 26.45 4.25
C ARG A 411 -26.35 27.18 4.46
N ALA A 412 -25.33 26.88 3.66
CA ALA A 412 -24.03 27.52 3.78
C ALA A 412 -24.08 29.00 3.38
N VAL A 413 -24.73 29.33 2.25
CA VAL A 413 -24.81 30.72 1.76
C VAL A 413 -25.81 31.56 2.56
N GLY A 414 -26.88 30.95 3.08
CA GLY A 414 -27.95 31.61 3.84
C GLY A 414 -29.02 32.28 2.96
N ASP A 415 -28.62 33.02 1.92
CA ASP A 415 -29.54 33.63 0.94
C ASP A 415 -29.68 32.77 -0.32
N MET A 416 -30.89 32.27 -0.59
CA MET A 416 -31.20 31.44 -1.76
C MET A 416 -30.96 32.15 -3.09
N LYS A 417 -31.19 33.47 -3.18
CA LYS A 417 -30.99 34.23 -4.43
C LYS A 417 -29.52 34.34 -4.77
N GLU A 418 -28.69 34.69 -3.79
CA GLU A 418 -27.24 34.77 -3.96
C GLU A 418 -26.63 33.38 -4.17
N ALA A 419 -27.19 32.33 -3.56
CA ALA A 419 -26.75 30.96 -3.77
C ALA A 419 -27.09 30.42 -5.17
N ALA A 420 -28.27 30.73 -5.70
CA ALA A 420 -28.73 30.22 -6.98
C ALA A 420 -28.14 30.98 -8.18
N LYS A 421 -27.83 32.27 -8.04
CA LYS A 421 -27.31 33.12 -9.12
C LYS A 421 -26.03 32.59 -9.79
N PRO A 422 -24.97 32.20 -9.07
CA PRO A 422 -23.74 31.70 -9.68
C PRO A 422 -23.80 30.23 -10.07
N LEU A 423 -24.86 29.50 -9.72
CA LEU A 423 -24.94 28.05 -9.93
C LEU A 423 -25.09 27.71 -11.43
N VAL A 424 -24.26 26.77 -11.90
CA VAL A 424 -24.24 26.30 -13.30
C VAL A 424 -24.50 24.80 -13.40
N GLY A 425 -24.10 24.03 -12.39
CA GLY A 425 -24.35 22.60 -12.37
C GLY A 425 -24.24 21.97 -10.98
N VAL A 426 -24.86 20.81 -10.83
CA VAL A 426 -24.73 19.95 -9.65
C VAL A 426 -24.42 18.54 -10.12
N ILE A 427 -23.29 18.00 -9.66
CA ILE A 427 -22.83 16.65 -9.93
C ILE A 427 -22.96 15.88 -8.63
N CYS A 428 -23.69 14.77 -8.64
CA CYS A 428 -23.69 13.83 -7.53
C CYS A 428 -23.16 12.48 -7.99
N GLY A 429 -22.21 11.90 -7.26
CA GLY A 429 -21.62 10.60 -7.55
C GLY A 429 -21.83 9.56 -6.45
N ARG A 430 -21.93 8.29 -6.85
CA ARG A 430 -21.77 7.14 -5.98
C ARG A 430 -20.84 6.12 -6.63
N THR A 431 -20.11 5.38 -5.80
CA THR A 431 -19.21 4.31 -6.24
C THR A 431 -19.92 2.96 -6.13
N MET A 432 -19.96 2.21 -7.23
CA MET A 432 -20.47 0.85 -7.29
C MET A 432 -19.34 -0.12 -7.61
N ARG A 433 -19.48 -1.38 -7.18
CA ARG A 433 -18.52 -2.43 -7.56
C ARG A 433 -18.77 -2.93 -8.97
N LYS A 434 -17.70 -3.19 -9.71
CA LYS A 434 -17.73 -3.83 -11.03
C LYS A 434 -17.86 -5.34 -10.85
N LEU A 435 -18.73 -5.99 -11.60
CA LEU A 435 -18.81 -7.44 -11.62
C LEU A 435 -17.49 -8.04 -12.11
N CYS A 436 -17.05 -9.12 -11.48
CA CYS A 436 -15.86 -9.82 -11.92
C CYS A 436 -16.08 -10.40 -13.32
N PRO A 437 -15.24 -10.07 -14.32
CA PRO A 437 -15.44 -10.52 -15.70
C PRO A 437 -15.34 -12.05 -15.85
N GLU A 438 -14.53 -12.70 -15.00
CA GLU A 438 -14.25 -14.14 -15.03
C GLU A 438 -15.35 -15.00 -14.39
N CYS A 439 -16.02 -14.50 -13.35
CA CYS A 439 -16.99 -15.32 -12.59
C CYS A 439 -18.44 -14.79 -12.64
N ARG A 440 -18.72 -13.73 -13.38
CA ARG A 440 -20.09 -13.26 -13.54
C ARG A 440 -20.95 -14.33 -14.22
N VAL A 441 -22.14 -14.59 -13.67
CA VAL A 441 -23.04 -15.61 -14.19
C VAL A 441 -24.18 -14.94 -14.94
N PRO A 442 -24.42 -15.28 -16.20
CA PRO A 442 -25.57 -14.77 -16.92
C PRO A 442 -26.87 -15.37 -16.37
N TYR A 443 -27.93 -14.57 -16.34
CA TYR A 443 -29.28 -15.04 -16.05
C TYR A 443 -30.32 -14.21 -16.81
N THR A 444 -31.45 -14.83 -17.08
CA THR A 444 -32.61 -14.14 -17.65
C THR A 444 -33.35 -13.40 -16.53
N PRO A 445 -33.58 -12.09 -16.66
CA PRO A 445 -34.30 -11.34 -15.64
C PRO A 445 -35.72 -11.87 -15.44
N SER A 446 -36.21 -11.85 -14.21
CA SER A 446 -37.62 -12.10 -13.94
C SER A 446 -38.50 -11.00 -14.56
N ALA A 447 -39.79 -11.27 -14.77
CA ALA A 447 -40.73 -10.27 -15.31
C ALA A 447 -40.75 -8.97 -14.48
N GLU A 448 -40.58 -9.06 -13.16
CA GLU A 448 -40.48 -7.89 -12.28
C GLU A 448 -39.18 -7.10 -12.49
N GLN A 449 -38.05 -7.79 -12.63
CA GLN A 449 -36.76 -7.17 -12.89
C GLN A 449 -36.74 -6.50 -14.28
N ALA A 450 -37.29 -7.18 -15.28
CA ALA A 450 -37.43 -6.64 -16.63
C ALA A 450 -38.30 -5.38 -16.64
N LYS A 451 -39.43 -5.37 -15.92
CA LYS A 451 -40.29 -4.18 -15.78
C LYS A 451 -39.54 -3.01 -15.13
N LYS A 452 -38.76 -3.25 -14.06
CA LYS A 452 -37.93 -2.21 -13.41
C LYS A 452 -36.84 -1.65 -14.32
N LEU A 453 -36.34 -2.46 -15.25
CA LEU A 453 -35.32 -2.08 -16.22
C LEU A 453 -35.90 -1.47 -17.50
N GLY A 454 -37.23 -1.38 -17.63
CA GLY A 454 -37.88 -0.93 -18.87
C GLY A 454 -37.70 -1.90 -20.05
N ILE A 455 -37.37 -3.16 -19.77
CA ILE A 455 -37.17 -4.21 -20.78
C ILE A 455 -38.53 -4.77 -21.16
N LYS A 456 -38.91 -4.64 -22.44
CA LYS A 456 -40.21 -5.11 -22.98
C LYS A 456 -40.29 -6.63 -23.07
N ASP A 457 -39.18 -7.28 -23.43
CA ASP A 457 -39.07 -8.74 -23.52
C ASP A 457 -37.93 -9.24 -22.63
N PRO A 458 -38.23 -9.91 -21.50
CA PRO A 458 -37.21 -10.46 -20.61
C PRO A 458 -36.28 -11.46 -21.31
N SER A 459 -36.75 -12.15 -22.36
CA SER A 459 -35.96 -13.14 -23.08
C SER A 459 -34.93 -12.51 -24.02
N SER A 460 -35.10 -11.23 -24.37
CA SER A 460 -34.20 -10.52 -25.30
C SER A 460 -32.97 -9.93 -24.62
N VAL A 461 -32.87 -9.97 -23.29
CA VAL A 461 -31.77 -9.36 -22.52
C VAL A 461 -31.21 -10.34 -21.52
N GLN A 462 -29.89 -10.48 -21.52
CA GLN A 462 -29.15 -11.27 -20.55
C GLN A 462 -28.52 -10.34 -19.51
N LEU A 463 -28.83 -10.56 -18.23
CA LEU A 463 -28.21 -9.83 -17.12
C LEU A 463 -27.16 -10.69 -16.45
N TYR A 464 -26.33 -10.06 -15.63
CA TYR A 464 -25.25 -10.72 -14.91
C TYR A 464 -25.40 -10.54 -13.40
N ARG A 465 -25.05 -11.58 -12.66
CA ARG A 465 -25.00 -11.59 -11.19
C ARG A 465 -23.63 -12.03 -10.68
N GLN A 466 -23.30 -11.63 -9.46
CA GLN A 466 -22.07 -12.08 -8.80
C GLN A 466 -22.13 -13.58 -8.46
N SER A 467 -21.03 -14.30 -8.67
CA SER A 467 -20.83 -15.69 -8.24
C SER A 467 -19.72 -15.82 -7.20
N GLY A 468 -18.56 -15.23 -7.49
CA GLY A 468 -17.33 -15.43 -6.69
C GLY A 468 -16.65 -16.77 -6.94
N ARG A 469 -17.27 -17.68 -7.70
CA ARG A 469 -16.79 -19.04 -7.96
C ARG A 469 -16.68 -19.31 -9.45
N VAL A 470 -15.68 -20.09 -9.84
CA VAL A 470 -15.41 -20.54 -11.22
C VAL A 470 -15.41 -22.05 -11.27
N GLN A 471 -15.83 -22.62 -12.39
CA GLN A 471 -15.80 -24.07 -12.60
C GLN A 471 -14.54 -24.43 -13.36
N VAL A 472 -13.59 -25.10 -12.70
CA VAL A 472 -12.35 -25.58 -13.30
C VAL A 472 -12.36 -27.10 -13.24
N LYS A 473 -12.33 -27.78 -14.39
CA LYS A 473 -12.28 -29.26 -14.47
C LYS A 473 -13.35 -29.97 -13.61
N ASN A 474 -14.60 -29.49 -13.69
CA ASN A 474 -15.75 -29.97 -12.91
C ASN A 474 -15.69 -29.77 -11.39
N LYS A 475 -14.74 -29.00 -10.88
CA LYS A 475 -14.73 -28.53 -9.49
C LYS A 475 -15.11 -27.06 -9.42
N ILE A 476 -15.92 -26.72 -8.42
CA ILE A 476 -16.27 -25.34 -8.11
C ILE A 476 -15.19 -24.81 -7.19
N GLU A 477 -14.37 -23.88 -7.68
CA GLU A 477 -13.28 -23.26 -6.95
C GLU A 477 -13.56 -21.76 -6.77
N GLU A 478 -12.91 -21.14 -5.79
CA GLU A 478 -12.96 -19.69 -5.65
C GLU A 478 -12.29 -19.01 -6.84
N CYS A 479 -12.93 -17.97 -7.36
CA CYS A 479 -12.38 -17.24 -8.49
C CYS A 479 -11.02 -16.64 -8.11
N PRO A 480 -9.93 -16.93 -8.84
CA PRO A 480 -8.60 -16.42 -8.50
C PRO A 480 -8.50 -14.90 -8.65
N LEU A 481 -9.31 -14.31 -9.54
CA LEU A 481 -9.31 -12.87 -9.80
C LEU A 481 -10.00 -12.07 -8.68
N CYS A 482 -11.21 -12.46 -8.30
CA CYS A 482 -12.00 -11.73 -7.28
C CYS A 482 -11.93 -12.34 -5.88
N ARG A 483 -11.26 -13.48 -5.72
CA ARG A 483 -11.05 -14.19 -4.44
C ARG A 483 -12.36 -14.41 -3.68
N GLY A 484 -13.37 -14.93 -4.37
CA GLY A 484 -14.67 -15.23 -3.77
C GLY A 484 -15.62 -14.04 -3.63
N THR A 485 -15.19 -12.79 -3.84
CA THR A 485 -16.06 -11.61 -3.65
C THR A 485 -17.13 -11.45 -4.73
N GLY A 486 -16.85 -11.94 -5.95
CA GLY A 486 -17.71 -11.78 -7.12
C GLY A 486 -17.62 -10.42 -7.82
N PHE A 487 -16.80 -9.50 -7.29
CA PHE A 487 -16.58 -8.17 -7.83
C PHE A 487 -15.09 -7.91 -8.06
N PHE A 488 -14.75 -7.07 -9.04
CA PHE A 488 -13.37 -6.70 -9.31
C PHE A 488 -13.27 -5.24 -9.72
N GLY A 489 -12.88 -4.39 -8.78
CA GLY A 489 -12.76 -2.95 -8.97
C GLY A 489 -14.08 -2.21 -8.80
N THR A 490 -14.04 -0.92 -9.07
CA THR A 490 -15.16 0.00 -8.85
C THR A 490 -15.44 0.85 -10.09
N LEU A 491 -16.65 1.39 -10.15
CA LEU A 491 -17.13 2.30 -11.18
C LEU A 491 -17.95 3.42 -10.53
N GLY A 492 -17.94 4.61 -11.11
CA GLY A 492 -18.80 5.70 -10.70
C GLY A 492 -20.17 5.63 -11.38
N VAL A 493 -21.20 6.00 -10.64
CA VAL A 493 -22.53 6.29 -11.18
C VAL A 493 -22.89 7.69 -10.75
N PHE A 494 -23.24 8.51 -11.74
CA PHE A 494 -23.42 9.94 -11.54
C PHE A 494 -24.83 10.38 -11.87
N GLU A 495 -25.22 11.50 -11.28
CA GLU A 495 -26.34 12.33 -11.65
C GLU A 495 -25.78 13.73 -11.92
N VAL A 496 -26.06 14.30 -13.08
CA VAL A 496 -25.53 15.61 -13.48
C VAL A 496 -26.71 16.49 -13.83
N MET A 497 -27.02 17.44 -12.95
CA MET A 497 -28.07 18.43 -13.14
C MET A 497 -27.47 19.71 -13.73
N PRO A 498 -27.77 20.04 -15.00
CA PRO A 498 -27.48 21.36 -15.54
C PRO A 498 -28.41 22.39 -14.90
N VAL A 499 -27.91 23.59 -14.67
CA VAL A 499 -28.66 24.70 -14.06
C VAL A 499 -28.76 25.86 -15.05
N ASP A 500 -29.88 25.91 -15.76
CA ASP A 500 -30.20 26.97 -16.71
C ASP A 500 -30.89 28.18 -16.03
N ARG A 501 -31.32 29.16 -16.83
CA ARG A 501 -31.98 30.38 -16.32
C ARG A 501 -33.26 30.07 -15.54
N ASP A 502 -34.08 29.13 -16.01
CA ASP A 502 -35.34 28.78 -15.37
C ASP A 502 -35.12 27.99 -14.08
N SER A 503 -34.16 27.08 -14.08
CA SER A 503 -33.69 26.38 -12.87
C SER A 503 -33.24 27.38 -11.82
N ARG A 504 -32.40 28.37 -12.17
CA ARG A 504 -31.97 29.43 -11.24
C ARG A 504 -33.15 30.22 -10.70
N ARG A 505 -34.13 30.58 -11.53
CA ARG A 505 -35.33 31.30 -11.08
C ARG A 505 -36.13 30.49 -10.06
N MET A 506 -36.34 29.20 -10.32
CA MET A 506 -37.05 28.29 -9.40
C MET A 506 -36.28 28.14 -8.08
N LEU A 507 -34.97 27.90 -8.17
CA LEU A 507 -34.07 27.76 -7.03
C LEU A 507 -34.02 29.03 -6.16
N SER A 508 -33.92 30.22 -6.76
CA SER A 508 -34.01 31.51 -6.05
C SER A 508 -35.34 31.73 -5.34
N GLY A 509 -36.42 31.10 -5.82
CA GLY A 509 -37.74 31.11 -5.20
C GLY A 509 -37.96 30.00 -4.16
N GLY A 510 -36.95 29.17 -3.90
CA GLY A 510 -37.03 28.01 -2.99
C GLY A 510 -37.69 26.77 -3.60
N ASP A 511 -38.04 26.78 -4.89
CA ASP A 511 -38.66 25.65 -5.58
C ASP A 511 -37.61 24.67 -6.13
N LEU A 512 -36.97 23.94 -5.21
CA LEU A 512 -36.00 22.90 -5.54
C LEU A 512 -36.63 21.77 -6.37
N LYS A 513 -37.86 21.37 -6.03
CA LYS A 513 -38.56 20.28 -6.71
C LYS A 513 -38.90 20.65 -8.15
N GLY A 514 -39.34 21.88 -8.39
CA GLY A 514 -39.58 22.44 -9.72
C GLY A 514 -38.30 22.46 -10.54
N ALA A 515 -37.21 22.99 -9.99
CA ALA A 515 -35.91 23.05 -10.67
C ALA A 515 -35.41 21.64 -11.06
N TYR A 516 -35.49 20.68 -10.14
CA TYR A 516 -35.10 19.29 -10.39
C TYR A 516 -35.99 18.63 -11.47
N THR A 517 -37.30 18.90 -11.44
CA THR A 517 -38.25 18.37 -12.44
C THR A 517 -38.01 18.98 -13.81
N HIS A 518 -37.69 20.29 -13.87
CA HIS A 518 -37.33 20.99 -15.10
C HIS A 518 -36.04 20.43 -15.70
N ALA A 519 -34.98 20.27 -14.90
CA ALA A 519 -33.75 19.66 -15.37
C ALA A 519 -33.97 18.27 -15.95
N ARG A 520 -34.81 17.44 -15.32
CA ARG A 520 -35.17 16.11 -15.82
C ARG A 520 -35.94 16.17 -17.15
N ARG A 521 -37.00 16.96 -17.22
CA ARG A 521 -37.95 16.93 -18.35
C ARG A 521 -37.51 17.77 -19.53
N SER A 522 -36.88 18.91 -19.27
CA SER A 522 -36.55 19.93 -20.26
C SER A 522 -35.08 19.88 -20.68
N LEU A 523 -34.18 19.54 -19.75
CA LEU A 523 -32.72 19.57 -19.99
C LEU A 523 -32.10 18.17 -20.15
N GLY A 524 -32.91 17.11 -20.13
CA GLY A 524 -32.45 15.74 -20.34
C GLY A 524 -31.58 15.18 -19.22
N MET A 525 -31.71 15.68 -17.98
CA MET A 525 -31.01 15.13 -16.83
C MET A 525 -31.38 13.67 -16.62
N MET A 526 -30.37 12.81 -16.66
CA MET A 526 -30.49 11.38 -16.37
C MET A 526 -30.41 11.14 -14.86
N LEU A 527 -31.33 10.32 -14.34
CA LEU A 527 -31.30 9.94 -12.93
C LEU A 527 -30.12 9.01 -12.64
N MET A 528 -29.59 9.08 -11.41
CA MET A 528 -28.55 8.14 -10.95
C MET A 528 -29.00 6.67 -11.10
N GLN A 529 -30.28 6.39 -10.83
CA GLN A 529 -30.85 5.06 -11.01
C GLN A 529 -30.88 4.65 -12.49
N GLU A 530 -31.25 5.55 -13.40
CA GLU A 530 -31.26 5.26 -14.85
C GLU A 530 -29.85 4.95 -15.36
N ALA A 531 -28.85 5.75 -14.93
CA ALA A 531 -27.44 5.50 -15.24
C ALA A 531 -26.95 4.15 -14.67
N ALA A 532 -27.32 3.81 -13.43
CA ALA A 532 -26.99 2.52 -12.83
C ALA A 532 -27.58 1.33 -13.59
N LEU A 533 -28.86 1.43 -13.97
CA LEU A 533 -29.56 0.37 -14.71
C LEU A 533 -28.99 0.16 -16.11
N ARG A 534 -28.53 1.23 -16.77
CA ARG A 534 -27.81 1.11 -18.06
C ARG A 534 -26.48 0.36 -17.91
N LYS A 535 -25.77 0.55 -16.80
CA LYS A 535 -24.54 -0.19 -16.51
C LYS A 535 -24.82 -1.66 -16.19
N VAL A 536 -25.96 -1.95 -15.56
CA VAL A 536 -26.46 -3.33 -15.37
C VAL A 536 -26.78 -4.00 -16.71
N SER A 537 -27.42 -3.31 -17.64
CA SER A 537 -27.72 -3.88 -18.97
C SER A 537 -26.46 -4.15 -19.81
N ARG A 538 -25.37 -3.39 -19.58
CA ARG A 538 -24.04 -3.67 -20.14
C ARG A 538 -23.26 -4.76 -19.39
N GLY A 539 -23.81 -5.30 -18.30
CA GLY A 539 -23.17 -6.33 -17.49
C GLY A 539 -21.94 -5.86 -16.70
N GLU A 540 -21.81 -4.55 -16.46
CA GLU A 540 -20.72 -3.95 -15.69
C GLU A 540 -20.94 -4.11 -14.18
N THR A 541 -22.20 -4.11 -13.72
CA THR A 541 -22.59 -4.25 -12.32
C THR A 541 -23.86 -5.09 -12.17
N SER A 542 -24.27 -5.41 -10.94
CA SER A 542 -25.47 -6.23 -10.68
C SER A 542 -26.63 -5.43 -10.09
N LEU A 543 -27.85 -5.95 -10.22
CA LEU A 543 -29.04 -5.33 -9.62
C LEU A 543 -28.95 -5.27 -8.10
N GLU A 544 -28.33 -6.28 -7.47
CA GLU A 544 -28.07 -6.31 -6.04
C GLU A 544 -27.16 -5.16 -5.61
N GLU A 545 -26.17 -4.82 -6.43
CA GLU A 545 -25.25 -3.73 -6.16
C GLU A 545 -25.93 -2.36 -6.31
N VAL A 546 -26.76 -2.20 -7.34
CA VAL A 546 -27.60 -1.00 -7.51
C VAL A 546 -28.52 -0.82 -6.30
N ALA A 547 -29.19 -1.89 -5.86
CA ALA A 547 -30.04 -1.85 -4.67
C ALA A 547 -29.23 -1.51 -3.41
N ARG A 548 -28.04 -2.09 -3.21
CA ARG A 548 -27.18 -1.81 -2.06
C ARG A 548 -26.78 -0.34 -2.00
N VAL A 549 -26.39 0.24 -3.14
CA VAL A 549 -25.84 1.60 -3.20
C VAL A 549 -26.94 2.65 -3.23
N LEU A 550 -28.08 2.42 -3.87
CA LEU A 550 -29.15 3.42 -4.03
C LEU A 550 -30.31 3.27 -3.04
N SER A 551 -30.39 2.20 -2.25
CA SER A 551 -31.46 2.08 -1.25
C SER A 551 -31.38 3.20 -0.22
N PRO A 552 -32.52 3.79 0.16
CA PRO A 552 -32.56 4.68 1.32
C PRO A 552 -32.14 3.88 2.57
N GLU A 553 -31.32 4.51 3.41
CA GLU A 553 -30.85 3.90 4.65
C GLU A 553 -32.08 3.56 5.51
N LYS A 554 -32.25 2.28 5.88
CA LYS A 554 -33.30 1.90 6.83
C LYS A 554 -32.95 2.59 8.14
N THR A 555 -33.70 3.64 8.49
CA THR A 555 -33.63 4.27 9.80
C THR A 555 -33.87 3.17 10.83
N SER A 556 -32.82 2.74 11.53
CA SER A 556 -32.97 1.85 12.66
C SER A 556 -33.83 2.61 13.67
N ARG A 557 -35.07 2.15 13.89
CA ARG A 557 -35.89 2.64 15.01
C ARG A 557 -35.00 2.54 16.26
N PRO A 558 -34.83 3.61 17.04
CA PRO A 558 -34.12 3.52 18.30
C PRO A 558 -34.85 2.46 19.14
N THR A 559 -34.11 1.41 19.52
CA THR A 559 -34.60 0.38 20.43
C THR A 559 -35.03 1.10 21.70
N ALA A 560 -36.33 1.05 22.00
CA ALA A 560 -36.87 1.67 23.21
C ALA A 560 -36.09 1.14 24.41
N THR A 561 -35.37 2.04 25.07
CA THR A 561 -34.72 1.78 26.36
C THR A 561 -35.80 1.32 27.32
N SER A 562 -35.71 0.07 27.77
CA SER A 562 -36.53 -0.45 28.84
C SER A 562 -36.31 0.41 30.09
N THR A 563 -37.37 1.06 30.55
CA THR A 563 -37.43 1.73 31.85
C THR A 563 -37.00 0.77 32.95
N PRO A 564 -36.09 1.14 33.87
CA PRO A 564 -35.78 0.29 35.01
C PRO A 564 -37.00 0.23 35.93
N ALA A 565 -37.41 -0.99 36.27
CA ALA A 565 -38.43 -1.23 37.28
C ALA A 565 -37.91 -0.68 38.63
N ALA A 566 -38.69 0.20 39.25
CA ALA A 566 -38.50 0.60 40.63
C ALA A 566 -38.73 -0.62 41.52
N GLY A 567 -37.73 -0.95 42.34
CA GLY A 567 -37.78 -1.92 43.42
C GLY A 567 -37.07 -1.33 44.63
#